data_AF-A0A8T5G709-F1
#
_entry.id   AF-A0A8T5G709-F1
#
_cell.length_a   1.000
_cell.length_b   1.000
_cell.length_c   1.000
_cell.angle_alpha   90.00
_cell.angle_beta   90.00
_cell.angle_gamma   90.00
#
_symmetry.space_group_name_H-M   'P 1'
#
loop_
_entity.id
_entity.type
_entity.pdbx_description
1 polymer ?
#
loop_
_entity_poly.entity_id
_entity_poly.type
_entity_poly.pdbx_seq_one_letter_code
_entity_poly.pdbx_strand_id
1 'polypeptide(L)'
;MKKLIKIQKKQIKIALGILAAVILSTIFLTSEKVEFKTTFNQITELDNKYNTSFKTERIGGEAESLINYKHIDAYLEELKLIREEVVNNLPSEKTKEEQATLLFIDTRAMMLLAQKNYHLGNQYGPKGFAGAEQGFSCSESGYLINTAYYYNLSYSAGLEAYRMLDTLIADYHLIANIEELVGMNKEKPRFFYSRLAEVKTEVAKNMVALEEFCFIDMSQGLISPVDPIKYNWIQTDKEAIKERLEEKGLNITYTTE
;
A
#
# COMPACT_ATOMS: atom_id res chain seq x y z
N MET A 1 -19.15 -7.35 -68.31
CA MET A 1 -19.70 -8.06 -67.12
C MET A 1 -18.74 -9.03 -66.43
N LYS A 2 -18.03 -9.94 -67.12
CA LYS A 2 -17.15 -10.94 -66.44
C LYS A 2 -16.01 -10.36 -65.59
N LYS A 3 -15.49 -9.17 -65.89
CA LYS A 3 -14.45 -8.49 -65.09
C LYS A 3 -14.96 -7.93 -63.75
N LEU A 4 -16.20 -7.41 -63.69
CA LEU A 4 -16.77 -6.85 -62.46
C LEU A 4 -17.04 -7.92 -61.39
N ILE A 5 -17.53 -9.10 -61.79
CA ILE A 5 -17.81 -10.23 -60.89
C ILE A 5 -16.52 -10.77 -60.23
N LYS A 6 -15.37 -10.66 -60.92
CA LYS A 6 -14.07 -11.12 -60.41
C LYS A 6 -13.50 -10.21 -59.32
N ILE A 7 -13.79 -8.90 -59.38
CA ILE A 7 -13.32 -7.90 -58.41
C ILE A 7 -14.07 -8.05 -57.08
N GLN A 8 -15.38 -8.27 -57.12
CA GLN A 8 -16.18 -8.48 -55.91
C GLN A 8 -15.77 -9.74 -55.13
N LYS A 9 -15.47 -10.85 -55.82
CA LYS A 9 -15.00 -12.09 -55.16
C LYS A 9 -13.64 -11.95 -54.47
N LYS A 10 -12.76 -11.07 -54.98
CA LYS A 10 -11.44 -10.83 -54.37
C LYS A 10 -11.56 -9.99 -53.09
N GLN A 11 -12.43 -8.99 -53.09
CA GLN A 11 -12.64 -8.17 -51.90
C GLN A 11 -13.37 -8.92 -50.77
N ILE A 12 -14.32 -9.81 -51.09
CA ILE A 12 -14.99 -10.66 -50.09
C ILE A 12 -14.01 -11.61 -49.42
N LYS A 13 -13.06 -12.20 -50.16
CA LYS A 13 -12.02 -13.08 -49.58
C LYS A 13 -11.06 -12.33 -48.66
N ILE A 14 -10.72 -11.08 -48.99
CA ILE A 14 -9.87 -10.23 -48.14
C ILE A 14 -10.64 -9.83 -46.87
N ALA A 15 -11.91 -9.45 -46.99
CA ALA A 15 -12.75 -9.09 -45.86
C ALA A 15 -12.98 -10.28 -44.89
N LEU A 16 -13.23 -11.49 -45.41
CA LEU A 16 -13.34 -12.69 -44.57
C LEU A 16 -12.02 -13.05 -43.87
N GLY A 17 -10.87 -12.84 -44.54
CA GLY A 17 -9.56 -13.09 -43.94
C GLY A 17 -9.25 -12.14 -42.79
N ILE A 18 -9.60 -10.86 -42.94
CA ILE A 18 -9.45 -9.85 -41.87
C ILE A 18 -10.41 -10.16 -40.71
N LEU A 19 -11.66 -10.52 -40.99
CA LEU A 19 -12.64 -10.86 -39.95
C LEU A 19 -12.23 -12.12 -39.17
N ALA A 20 -11.71 -13.14 -39.85
CA ALA A 20 -11.19 -14.34 -39.20
C ALA A 20 -9.95 -14.05 -38.35
N ALA A 21 -9.06 -13.15 -38.79
CA ALA A 21 -7.89 -12.75 -38.02
C ALA A 21 -8.26 -11.95 -36.75
N VAL A 22 -9.28 -11.09 -36.81
CA VAL A 22 -9.79 -10.33 -35.65
C VAL A 22 -10.49 -11.25 -34.64
N ILE A 23 -11.25 -12.24 -35.11
CA ILE A 23 -11.88 -13.23 -34.23
C ILE A 23 -10.82 -14.14 -33.58
N LEU A 24 -9.76 -14.53 -34.32
CA LEU A 24 -8.67 -15.33 -33.77
C LEU A 24 -7.83 -14.56 -32.73
N SER A 25 -7.64 -13.25 -32.89
CA SER A 25 -6.90 -12.43 -31.91
C SER A 25 -7.68 -12.18 -30.62
N THR A 26 -9.01 -12.30 -30.62
CA THR A 26 -9.82 -12.22 -29.38
C THR A 26 -9.85 -13.51 -28.56
N ILE A 27 -9.46 -14.66 -29.13
CA ILE A 27 -9.56 -15.97 -28.46
C ILE A 27 -8.35 -16.28 -27.55
N PHE A 28 -7.26 -15.51 -27.64
CA PHE A 28 -6.03 -15.73 -26.86
C PHE A 28 -5.80 -14.75 -25.69
N LEU A 29 -6.82 -13.99 -25.28
CA LEU A 29 -6.83 -13.35 -23.95
C LEU A 29 -7.22 -14.39 -22.89
N THR A 30 -6.40 -15.44 -22.76
CA THR A 30 -6.43 -16.26 -21.55
C THR A 30 -5.94 -15.36 -20.42
N SER A 31 -6.87 -14.96 -19.55
CA SER A 31 -6.55 -14.27 -18.29
C SER A 31 -5.42 -15.04 -17.62
N GLU A 32 -4.24 -14.45 -17.55
CA GLU A 32 -3.10 -15.11 -16.92
C GLU A 32 -3.44 -15.28 -15.44
N LYS A 33 -3.32 -16.51 -14.94
CA LYS A 33 -3.70 -16.80 -13.56
C LYS A 33 -2.79 -15.99 -12.64
N VAL A 34 -3.40 -15.18 -11.77
CA VAL A 34 -2.64 -14.44 -10.74
C VAL A 34 -2.12 -15.45 -9.72
N GLU A 35 -0.80 -15.52 -9.60
CA GLU A 35 -0.10 -16.36 -8.62
C GLU A 35 0.61 -15.51 -7.57
N PHE A 36 0.48 -15.92 -6.31
CA PHE A 36 1.09 -15.21 -5.19
C PHE A 36 2.61 -15.10 -5.34
N LYS A 37 3.25 -16.21 -5.72
CA LYS A 37 4.71 -16.29 -5.87
C LYS A 37 5.24 -15.32 -6.94
N THR A 38 4.53 -15.20 -8.06
CA THR A 38 4.91 -14.28 -9.14
C THR A 38 4.86 -12.83 -8.65
N THR A 39 3.79 -12.44 -7.97
CA THR A 39 3.66 -11.09 -7.40
C THR A 39 4.70 -10.83 -6.31
N PHE A 40 4.96 -11.82 -5.46
CA PHE A 40 6.00 -11.73 -4.43
C PHE A 40 7.38 -11.47 -5.04
N ASN A 41 7.71 -12.18 -6.13
CA ASN A 41 8.96 -11.98 -6.85
C ASN A 41 9.03 -10.59 -7.51
N GLN A 42 7.95 -10.11 -8.13
CA GLN A 42 7.89 -8.75 -8.68
C GLN A 42 8.14 -7.69 -7.60
N ILE A 43 7.53 -7.83 -6.42
CA ILE A 43 7.77 -6.93 -5.28
C ILE A 43 9.22 -7.07 -4.76
N THR A 44 9.79 -8.28 -4.78
CA THR A 44 11.19 -8.50 -4.40
C THR A 44 12.15 -7.83 -5.39
N GLU A 45 11.83 -7.81 -6.68
CA GLU A 45 12.58 -7.06 -7.69
C GLU A 45 12.50 -5.55 -7.45
N LEU A 46 11.32 -5.03 -7.07
CA LEU A 46 11.18 -3.64 -6.64
C LEU A 46 11.99 -3.34 -5.38
N ASP A 47 11.97 -4.23 -4.39
CA ASP A 47 12.80 -4.12 -3.18
C ASP A 47 14.29 -3.99 -3.54
N ASN A 48 14.78 -4.84 -4.43
CA ASN A 48 16.16 -4.78 -4.93
C ASN A 48 16.45 -3.47 -5.68
N LYS A 49 15.54 -3.04 -6.56
CA LYS A 49 15.67 -1.78 -7.32
C LYS A 49 15.82 -0.56 -6.40
N TYR A 50 15.12 -0.55 -5.28
CA TYR A 50 15.13 0.55 -4.32
C TYR A 50 16.07 0.34 -3.12
N ASN A 51 16.90 -0.72 -3.16
CA ASN A 51 17.84 -1.11 -2.12
C ASN A 51 17.18 -1.20 -0.73
N THR A 52 16.09 -1.97 -0.68
CA THR A 52 15.30 -2.17 0.53
C THR A 52 14.87 -3.64 0.64
N SER A 53 14.14 -4.01 1.68
CA SER A 53 13.64 -5.39 1.82
C SER A 53 12.46 -5.47 2.76
N PHE A 54 11.36 -6.04 2.25
CA PHE A 54 10.19 -6.43 3.02
C PHE A 54 10.55 -7.23 4.29
N LYS A 55 11.60 -8.07 4.24
CA LYS A 55 12.00 -8.94 5.35
C LYS A 55 12.75 -8.21 6.46
N THR A 56 13.57 -7.24 6.12
CA THR A 56 14.54 -6.67 7.08
C THR A 56 14.14 -5.30 7.61
N GLU A 57 13.20 -4.62 6.95
CA GLU A 57 12.72 -3.30 7.35
C GLU A 57 12.06 -3.30 8.73
N ARG A 58 12.30 -2.24 9.49
CA ARG A 58 11.81 -2.04 10.86
C ARG A 58 11.84 -0.55 11.21
N ILE A 59 10.77 -0.07 11.83
CA ILE A 59 10.67 1.29 12.37
C ILE A 59 11.13 1.33 13.84
N GLY A 60 12.08 2.21 14.16
CA GLY A 60 12.58 2.45 15.51
C GLY A 60 13.53 1.39 16.08
N GLY A 61 14.32 1.79 17.08
CA GLY A 61 15.22 0.93 17.86
C GLY A 61 16.62 0.76 17.26
N GLU A 62 17.47 -0.02 17.93
CA GLU A 62 18.91 -0.18 17.58
C GLU A 62 19.18 -0.84 16.22
N ALA A 63 18.19 -1.55 15.67
CA ALA A 63 18.28 -2.21 14.36
C ALA A 63 17.23 -1.65 13.39
N GLU A 64 16.97 -0.34 13.47
CA GLU A 64 16.15 0.37 12.51
C GLU A 64 16.72 0.20 11.10
N SER A 65 15.84 -0.14 10.15
CA SER A 65 16.19 -0.33 8.75
C SER A 65 15.01 0.16 7.93
N LEU A 66 15.20 1.25 7.20
CA LEU A 66 14.14 1.92 6.45
C LEU A 66 14.57 2.06 5.00
N ILE A 67 13.61 2.00 4.09
CA ILE A 67 13.84 2.48 2.73
C ILE A 67 14.24 3.97 2.77
N ASN A 68 15.10 4.39 1.84
CA ASN A 68 15.43 5.79 1.66
C ASN A 68 14.16 6.61 1.35
N TYR A 69 13.89 7.65 2.14
CA TYR A 69 12.72 8.52 1.98
C TYR A 69 12.47 8.98 0.54
N LYS A 70 13.53 9.33 -0.19
CA LYS A 70 13.43 9.84 -1.58
C LYS A 70 12.87 8.83 -2.57
N HIS A 71 12.94 7.54 -2.24
CA HIS A 71 12.50 6.46 -3.11
C HIS A 71 11.07 6.01 -2.82
N ILE A 72 10.48 6.38 -1.68
CA ILE A 72 9.19 5.83 -1.26
C ILE A 72 8.07 6.16 -2.24
N ASP A 73 7.99 7.41 -2.68
CA ASP A 73 6.91 7.84 -3.58
C ASP A 73 6.97 7.11 -4.92
N ALA A 74 8.17 6.97 -5.50
CA ALA A 74 8.37 6.23 -6.74
C ALA A 74 8.06 4.73 -6.56
N TYR A 75 8.47 4.14 -5.43
CA TYR A 75 8.12 2.76 -5.09
C TYR A 75 6.59 2.60 -5.01
N LEU A 76 5.88 3.46 -4.29
CA LEU A 76 4.43 3.39 -4.13
C LEU A 76 3.68 3.48 -5.47
N GLU A 77 4.15 4.31 -6.40
CA GLU A 77 3.56 4.36 -7.75
C GLU A 77 3.78 3.06 -8.53
N GLU A 78 4.95 2.43 -8.43
CA GLU A 78 5.20 1.14 -9.09
C GLU A 78 4.39 0.00 -8.45
N LEU A 79 4.22 -0.01 -7.13
CA LEU A 79 3.31 -0.95 -6.46
C LEU A 79 1.87 -0.77 -6.91
N LYS A 80 1.43 0.47 -7.09
CA LYS A 80 0.09 0.77 -7.59
C LYS A 80 -0.11 0.18 -8.98
N LEU A 81 0.88 0.28 -9.88
CA LEU A 81 0.80 -0.34 -11.21
C LEU A 81 0.70 -1.87 -11.14
N ILE A 82 1.50 -2.52 -10.29
CA ILE A 82 1.40 -3.98 -10.05
C ILE A 82 0.00 -4.33 -9.54
N ARG A 83 -0.52 -3.54 -8.59
CA ARG A 83 -1.86 -3.76 -8.04
C ARG A 83 -2.96 -3.62 -9.09
N GLU A 84 -2.89 -2.58 -9.91
CA GLU A 84 -3.84 -2.35 -11.01
C GLU A 84 -3.80 -3.49 -12.03
N GLU A 85 -2.61 -3.97 -12.39
CA GLU A 85 -2.44 -5.14 -13.24
C GLU A 85 -3.11 -6.39 -12.64
N VAL A 86 -2.84 -6.66 -11.36
CA VAL A 86 -3.50 -7.79 -10.66
C VAL A 86 -5.01 -7.63 -10.71
N VAL A 87 -5.55 -6.49 -10.26
CA VAL A 87 -7.00 -6.22 -10.21
C VAL A 87 -7.67 -6.34 -11.58
N ASN A 88 -7.03 -5.85 -12.64
CA ASN A 88 -7.59 -5.91 -14.00
C ASN A 88 -7.67 -7.34 -14.56
N ASN A 89 -6.85 -8.25 -14.02
CA ASN A 89 -6.84 -9.67 -14.40
C ASN A 89 -7.71 -10.55 -13.47
N LEU A 90 -8.36 -9.98 -12.46
CA LEU A 90 -9.19 -10.75 -11.54
C LEU A 90 -10.59 -11.06 -12.09
N PRO A 91 -11.10 -12.28 -11.89
CA PRO A 91 -12.51 -12.59 -12.11
C PRO A 91 -13.42 -11.83 -11.11
N SER A 92 -14.73 -11.86 -11.35
CA SER A 92 -15.72 -11.26 -10.44
C SER A 92 -15.71 -11.88 -9.04
N GLU A 93 -15.45 -13.18 -8.95
CA GLU A 93 -15.30 -13.91 -7.68
C GLU A 93 -13.84 -14.29 -7.50
N LYS A 94 -13.20 -13.72 -6.47
CA LYS A 94 -11.77 -13.90 -6.22
C LYS A 94 -11.48 -15.20 -5.47
N THR A 95 -10.52 -15.97 -5.97
CA THR A 95 -9.93 -17.10 -5.25
C THR A 95 -9.14 -16.63 -4.02
N LYS A 96 -8.84 -17.55 -3.09
CA LYS A 96 -8.01 -17.22 -1.91
C LYS A 96 -6.60 -16.74 -2.30
N GLU A 97 -6.02 -17.27 -3.38
CA GLU A 97 -4.69 -16.89 -3.86
C GLU A 97 -4.67 -15.45 -4.37
N GLU A 98 -5.70 -15.05 -5.11
CA GLU A 98 -5.88 -13.67 -5.59
C GLU A 98 -6.11 -12.69 -4.43
N GLN A 99 -6.87 -13.10 -3.42
CA GLN A 99 -7.08 -12.29 -2.20
C GLN A 99 -5.77 -12.13 -1.40
N ALA A 100 -5.02 -13.22 -1.21
CA ALA A 100 -3.70 -13.16 -0.56
C ALA A 100 -2.71 -12.27 -1.32
N THR A 101 -2.75 -12.32 -2.66
CA THR A 101 -1.92 -11.50 -3.53
C THR A 101 -2.20 -10.02 -3.34
N LEU A 102 -3.47 -9.61 -3.42
CA LEU A 102 -3.87 -8.22 -3.16
C LEU A 102 -3.49 -7.78 -1.74
N LEU A 103 -3.76 -8.63 -0.74
CA LEU A 103 -3.44 -8.34 0.65
C LEU A 103 -1.94 -8.12 0.85
N PHE A 104 -1.08 -8.87 0.18
CA PHE A 104 0.36 -8.69 0.26
C PHE A 104 0.83 -7.37 -0.37
N ILE A 105 0.28 -6.99 -1.54
CA ILE A 105 0.58 -5.70 -2.17
C ILE A 105 0.16 -4.54 -1.25
N ASP A 106 -1.06 -4.62 -0.70
CA ASP A 106 -1.61 -3.59 0.20
C ASP A 106 -0.80 -3.52 1.50
N THR A 107 -0.39 -4.67 2.05
CA THR A 107 0.50 -4.74 3.22
C THR A 107 1.81 -4.01 2.94
N ARG A 108 2.45 -4.28 1.79
CA ARG A 108 3.71 -3.63 1.41
C ARG A 108 3.54 -2.11 1.28
N ALA A 109 2.44 -1.65 0.67
CA ALA A 109 2.13 -0.23 0.55
C ALA A 109 1.96 0.43 1.92
N MET A 110 1.25 -0.22 2.85
CA MET A 110 1.05 0.30 4.21
C MET A 110 2.36 0.35 5.02
N MET A 111 3.26 -0.64 4.85
CA MET A 111 4.60 -0.59 5.43
C MET A 111 5.40 0.62 4.93
N LEU A 112 5.39 0.87 3.62
CA LEU A 112 6.10 2.00 3.02
C LEU A 112 5.51 3.35 3.45
N LEU A 113 4.18 3.46 3.55
CA LEU A 113 3.51 4.65 4.07
C LEU A 113 3.84 4.89 5.54
N ALA A 114 3.89 3.84 6.35
CA ALA A 114 4.33 3.96 7.74
C ALA A 114 5.74 4.55 7.81
N GLN A 115 6.68 4.01 7.03
CA GLN A 115 8.07 4.50 6.99
C GLN A 115 8.18 5.92 6.43
N LYS A 116 7.39 6.28 5.42
CA LYS A 116 7.33 7.66 4.89
C LYS A 116 6.96 8.66 5.97
N ASN A 117 5.90 8.37 6.68
CA ASN A 117 5.39 9.23 7.75
C ASN A 117 6.37 9.25 8.93
N TYR A 118 7.04 8.15 9.21
CA TYR A 118 8.12 8.13 10.21
C TYR A 118 9.29 9.04 9.83
N HIS A 119 9.75 9.01 8.58
CA HIS A 119 10.77 9.94 8.07
C HIS A 119 10.33 11.41 8.19
N LEU A 120 9.07 11.70 7.83
CA LEU A 120 8.49 13.05 7.93
C LEU A 120 8.37 13.53 9.37
N GLY A 121 8.05 12.66 10.34
CA GLY A 121 8.01 13.06 11.74
C GLY A 121 9.40 13.30 12.34
N ASN A 122 10.43 12.59 11.84
CA ASN A 122 11.82 12.78 12.23
C ASN A 122 12.49 14.03 11.64
N GLN A 123 11.91 14.67 10.63
CA GLN A 123 12.57 15.73 9.87
C GLN A 123 12.97 16.96 10.70
N TYR A 124 12.30 17.20 11.83
CA TYR A 124 12.56 18.34 12.71
C TYR A 124 13.58 18.03 13.83
N GLY A 125 14.05 16.77 13.92
CA GLY A 125 14.98 16.33 14.95
C GLY A 125 14.46 16.64 16.36
N PRO A 126 15.33 17.08 17.29
CA PRO A 126 14.93 17.39 18.67
C PRO A 126 13.81 18.43 18.79
N LYS A 127 13.71 19.37 17.84
CA LYS A 127 12.67 20.42 17.85
C LYS A 127 11.27 19.86 17.62
N GLY A 128 11.16 18.63 17.15
CA GLY A 128 9.88 17.92 17.03
C GLY A 128 9.38 17.32 18.34
N PHE A 129 10.12 17.42 19.45
CA PHE A 129 9.83 16.71 20.69
C PHE A 129 9.87 17.62 21.93
N ALA A 130 8.78 17.67 22.67
CA ALA A 130 8.68 18.40 23.94
C ALA A 130 9.60 17.80 25.03
N GLY A 131 9.82 16.48 24.98
CA GLY A 131 10.63 15.73 25.94
C GLY A 131 12.13 15.68 25.61
N ALA A 132 12.60 16.43 24.61
CA ALA A 132 14.02 16.49 24.31
C ALA A 132 14.82 17.08 25.49
N GLU A 133 16.10 16.72 25.62
CA GLU A 133 16.95 17.13 26.76
C GLU A 133 17.02 18.65 26.97
N GLN A 134 16.80 19.43 25.90
CA GLN A 134 16.86 20.89 25.91
C GLN A 134 15.53 21.54 26.32
N GLY A 135 14.47 20.74 26.56
CA GLY A 135 13.10 21.23 26.66
C GLY A 135 12.58 21.73 25.31
N PHE A 136 11.52 22.55 25.34
CA PHE A 136 10.93 23.15 24.15
C PHE A 136 10.46 24.58 24.42
N SER A 137 10.28 25.36 23.35
CA SER A 137 9.63 26.67 23.38
C SER A 137 8.30 26.65 22.64
N CYS A 138 7.30 27.44 23.06
CA CYS A 138 6.04 27.58 22.34
C CYS A 138 6.19 28.14 20.91
N SER A 139 7.31 28.82 20.62
CA SER A 139 7.67 29.20 19.24
C SER A 139 7.97 28.01 18.32
N GLU A 140 8.21 26.83 18.89
CA GLU A 140 8.47 25.57 18.17
C GLU A 140 7.21 24.70 18.01
N SER A 141 6.05 25.20 18.46
CA SER A 141 4.77 24.48 18.44
C SER A 141 4.43 23.87 17.08
N GLY A 142 4.70 24.57 15.98
CA GLY A 142 4.49 24.04 14.63
C GLY A 142 5.29 22.77 14.33
N TYR A 143 6.51 22.64 14.86
CA TYR A 143 7.31 21.43 14.70
C TYR A 143 6.75 20.27 15.52
N LEU A 144 6.33 20.53 16.76
CA LEU A 144 5.71 19.54 17.64
C LEU A 144 4.40 19.00 17.02
N ILE A 145 3.56 19.89 16.49
CA ILE A 145 2.30 19.56 15.82
C ILE A 145 2.57 18.68 14.58
N ASN A 146 3.50 19.09 13.71
CA ASN A 146 3.79 18.33 12.50
C ASN A 146 4.43 16.96 12.82
N THR A 147 5.37 16.90 13.78
CA THR A 147 5.93 15.62 14.24
C THR A 147 4.84 14.71 14.80
N ALA A 148 3.95 15.24 15.64
CA ALA A 148 2.83 14.47 16.18
C ALA A 148 1.89 13.94 15.09
N TYR A 149 1.58 14.79 14.11
CA TYR A 149 0.74 14.43 12.98
C TYR A 149 1.34 13.26 12.18
N TYR A 150 2.59 13.38 11.74
CA TYR A 150 3.22 12.35 10.91
C TYR A 150 3.48 11.07 11.69
N TYR A 151 3.84 11.12 12.97
CA TYR A 151 3.99 9.91 13.78
C TYR A 151 2.66 9.20 14.03
N ASN A 152 1.55 9.93 14.19
CA ASN A 152 0.23 9.32 14.24
C ASN A 152 -0.13 8.62 12.92
N LEU A 153 0.16 9.24 11.77
CA LEU A 153 0.00 8.58 10.48
C LEU A 153 0.89 7.34 10.34
N SER A 154 2.15 7.43 10.79
CA SER A 154 3.08 6.31 10.80
C SER A 154 2.56 5.16 11.67
N TYR A 155 2.03 5.46 12.85
CA TYR A 155 1.46 4.48 13.76
C TYR A 155 0.24 3.80 13.14
N SER A 156 -0.70 4.58 12.62
CA SER A 156 -1.93 4.05 12.01
C SER A 156 -1.63 3.16 10.80
N ALA A 157 -0.77 3.63 9.89
CA ALA A 157 -0.38 2.83 8.73
C ALA A 157 0.41 1.57 9.14
N GLY A 158 1.30 1.68 10.12
CA GLY A 158 2.08 0.56 10.63
C GLY A 158 1.23 -0.49 11.34
N LEU A 159 0.21 -0.07 12.10
CA LEU A 159 -0.73 -0.98 12.75
C LEU A 159 -1.60 -1.71 11.72
N GLU A 160 -2.04 -1.02 10.67
CA GLU A 160 -2.79 -1.67 9.59
C GLU A 160 -1.91 -2.65 8.81
N ALA A 161 -0.67 -2.29 8.49
CA ALA A 161 0.29 -3.21 7.89
C ALA A 161 0.53 -4.45 8.77
N TYR A 162 0.66 -4.26 10.08
CA TYR A 162 0.79 -5.36 11.05
C TYR A 162 -0.42 -6.30 10.98
N ARG A 163 -1.64 -5.74 11.01
CA ARG A 163 -2.88 -6.52 10.95
C ARG A 163 -3.01 -7.29 9.64
N MET A 164 -2.78 -6.62 8.50
CA MET A 164 -2.83 -7.24 7.19
C MET A 164 -1.80 -8.37 7.04
N LEU A 165 -0.59 -8.17 7.56
CA LEU A 165 0.46 -9.19 7.54
C LEU A 165 0.11 -10.38 8.45
N ASP A 166 -0.45 -10.13 9.63
CA ASP A 166 -0.93 -11.18 10.52
C ASP A 166 -2.08 -11.97 9.88
N THR A 167 -3.04 -11.29 9.24
CA THR A 167 -4.10 -11.92 8.43
C THR A 167 -3.52 -12.74 7.28
N LEU A 168 -2.54 -12.22 6.55
CA LEU A 168 -1.90 -12.92 5.44
C LEU A 168 -1.29 -14.26 5.91
N ILE A 169 -0.59 -14.23 7.05
CA ILE A 169 0.04 -15.42 7.62
C ILE A 169 -1.01 -16.34 8.25
N ALA A 170 -2.01 -15.83 8.97
CA ALA A 170 -2.98 -16.66 9.68
C ALA A 170 -3.99 -17.32 8.73
N ASP A 171 -4.58 -16.56 7.80
CA ASP A 171 -5.73 -17.03 7.01
C ASP A 171 -5.33 -17.69 5.69
N TYR A 172 -4.11 -17.39 5.20
CA TYR A 172 -3.63 -17.87 3.91
C TYR A 172 -2.38 -18.77 3.99
N HIS A 173 -1.96 -19.20 5.19
CA HIS A 173 -0.80 -20.11 5.36
C HIS A 173 -0.85 -21.39 4.51
N LEU A 174 -2.05 -21.91 4.21
CA LEU A 174 -2.22 -23.13 3.41
C LEU A 174 -1.97 -22.94 1.91
N ILE A 175 -1.80 -21.71 1.43
CA ILE A 175 -1.48 -21.43 0.03
C ILE A 175 0.01 -21.73 -0.19
N ALA A 176 0.30 -22.45 -1.28
CA ALA A 176 1.65 -22.87 -1.61
C ALA A 176 2.64 -21.68 -1.59
N ASN A 177 3.76 -21.89 -0.91
CA ASN A 177 4.88 -20.94 -0.77
C ASN A 177 4.62 -19.69 0.10
N ILE A 178 3.42 -19.42 0.64
CA ILE A 178 3.21 -18.21 1.47
C ILE A 178 4.09 -18.26 2.73
N GLU A 179 4.07 -19.36 3.47
CA GLU A 179 4.88 -19.50 4.69
C GLU A 179 6.38 -19.36 4.42
N GLU A 180 6.86 -19.92 3.30
CA GLU A 180 8.27 -19.86 2.88
C GLU A 180 8.67 -18.43 2.47
N LEU A 181 7.86 -17.81 1.60
CA LEU A 181 8.16 -16.50 1.02
C LEU A 181 7.97 -15.37 2.05
N VAL A 182 6.83 -15.33 2.75
CA VAL A 182 6.52 -14.28 3.74
C VAL A 182 7.23 -14.53 5.06
N GLY A 183 7.44 -15.80 5.44
CA GLY A 183 8.13 -16.20 6.66
C GLY A 183 7.20 -16.28 7.88
N MET A 184 7.41 -17.32 8.70
CA MET A 184 6.69 -17.53 9.95
C MET A 184 7.65 -17.68 11.14
N ASN A 185 7.11 -17.53 12.35
CA ASN A 185 7.85 -17.67 13.59
C ASN A 185 9.11 -16.78 13.64
N LYS A 186 10.30 -17.38 13.56
CA LYS A 186 11.60 -16.69 13.60
C LYS A 186 11.94 -15.97 12.29
N GLU A 187 11.32 -16.39 11.19
CA GLU A 187 11.53 -15.82 9.85
C GLU A 187 10.51 -14.73 9.50
N LYS A 188 9.67 -14.33 10.47
CA LYS A 188 8.71 -13.23 10.29
C LYS A 188 9.44 -11.95 9.86
N PRO A 189 8.84 -11.14 8.98
CA PRO A 189 9.37 -9.83 8.61
C PRO A 189 9.69 -8.99 9.85
N ARG A 190 10.84 -8.31 9.84
CA ARG A 190 11.29 -7.52 11.00
C ARG A 190 10.35 -6.37 11.36
N PHE A 191 9.45 -6.01 10.45
CA PHE A 191 8.42 -5.01 10.67
C PHE A 191 7.51 -5.35 11.86
N PHE A 192 7.28 -6.64 12.16
CA PHE A 192 6.56 -7.09 13.37
C PHE A 192 7.21 -6.60 14.69
N TYR A 193 8.52 -6.31 14.66
CA TYR A 193 9.28 -5.84 15.82
C TYR A 193 9.48 -4.31 15.82
N SER A 194 8.77 -3.59 14.94
CA SER A 194 8.78 -2.13 14.90
C SER A 194 8.26 -1.56 16.22
N ARG A 195 8.88 -0.49 16.69
CA ARG A 195 8.53 0.18 17.96
C ARG A 195 7.40 1.20 17.77
N LEU A 196 6.33 0.80 17.10
CA LEU A 196 5.21 1.69 16.75
C LEU A 196 4.55 2.32 17.99
N ALA A 197 4.47 1.59 19.11
CA ALA A 197 3.94 2.11 20.37
C ALA A 197 4.82 3.22 20.98
N GLU A 198 6.15 3.10 20.85
CA GLU A 198 7.08 4.14 21.31
C GLU A 198 6.88 5.42 20.48
N VAL A 199 6.74 5.29 19.17
CA VAL A 199 6.43 6.39 18.24
C VAL A 199 5.17 7.15 18.68
N LYS A 200 4.10 6.42 19.03
CA LYS A 200 2.84 7.03 19.50
C LYS A 200 2.98 7.68 20.89
N THR A 201 3.72 7.05 21.80
CA THR A 201 3.90 7.54 23.16
C THR A 201 4.70 8.84 23.20
N GLU A 202 5.75 8.95 22.38
CA GLU A 202 6.56 10.16 22.32
C GLU A 202 5.76 11.38 21.86
N VAL A 203 4.81 11.21 20.93
CA VAL A 203 4.02 12.35 20.44
C VAL A 203 2.82 12.69 21.31
N ALA A 204 2.33 11.75 22.12
CA ALA A 204 1.35 12.09 23.15
C ALA A 204 1.90 13.15 24.13
N LYS A 205 3.20 13.07 24.45
CA LYS A 205 3.88 14.10 25.28
C LYS A 205 3.90 15.47 24.60
N ASN A 206 4.08 15.52 23.28
CA ASN A 206 4.01 16.78 22.54
C ASN A 206 2.63 17.42 22.66
N MET A 207 1.56 16.64 22.51
CA MET A 207 0.18 17.14 22.60
C MET A 207 -0.09 17.74 23.98
N VAL A 208 0.24 17.00 25.04
CA VAL A 208 0.10 17.48 26.43
C VAL A 208 0.90 18.76 26.64
N ALA A 209 2.14 18.82 26.14
CA ALA A 209 2.98 19.99 26.30
C ALA A 209 2.43 21.24 25.60
N LEU A 210 1.83 21.08 24.41
CA LEU A 210 1.19 22.16 23.68
C LEU A 210 -0.07 22.68 24.39
N GLU A 211 -0.89 21.78 24.93
CA GLU A 211 -2.10 22.13 25.67
C GLU A 211 -1.76 22.81 27.01
N GLU A 212 -0.87 22.22 27.81
CA GLU A 212 -0.59 22.66 29.18
C GLU A 212 0.27 23.93 29.24
N PHE A 213 1.26 24.07 28.35
CA PHE A 213 2.24 25.16 28.45
C PHE A 213 2.09 26.23 27.37
N CYS A 214 1.51 25.88 26.21
CA CYS A 214 1.30 26.84 25.12
C CYS A 214 -0.15 27.27 24.95
N PHE A 215 -1.08 26.68 25.70
CA PHE A 215 -2.52 26.98 25.64
C PHE A 215 -3.09 26.84 24.22
N ILE A 216 -2.55 25.89 23.45
CA ILE A 216 -3.04 25.55 22.11
C ILE A 216 -4.08 24.45 22.28
N ASP A 217 -5.32 24.70 21.86
CA ASP A 217 -6.40 23.72 21.91
C ASP A 217 -6.19 22.62 20.85
N MET A 218 -5.86 21.41 21.31
CA MET A 218 -5.68 20.24 20.44
C MET A 218 -6.92 19.33 20.41
N SER A 219 -8.02 19.70 21.07
CA SER A 219 -9.25 18.89 21.16
C SER A 219 -9.95 18.66 19.82
N GLN A 220 -9.70 19.53 18.84
CA GLN A 220 -10.24 19.43 17.48
C GLN A 220 -9.44 18.47 16.57
N GLY A 221 -8.40 17.83 17.12
CA GLY A 221 -7.51 16.96 16.36
C GLY A 221 -6.41 17.71 15.62
N LEU A 222 -5.39 16.96 15.19
CA LEU A 222 -4.27 17.49 14.42
C LEU A 222 -4.70 17.75 12.98
N ILE A 223 -5.12 18.98 12.68
CA ILE A 223 -5.32 19.42 11.29
C ILE A 223 -3.94 19.70 10.71
N SER A 224 -3.46 18.82 9.82
CA SER A 224 -2.23 19.10 9.08
C SER A 224 -2.42 20.33 8.18
N PRO A 225 -1.48 21.28 8.15
CA PRO A 225 -1.48 22.38 7.19
C PRO A 225 -1.13 21.91 5.75
N VAL A 226 -0.75 20.65 5.57
CA VAL A 226 -0.41 20.04 4.27
C VAL A 226 -1.31 18.83 4.04
N ASP A 227 -2.14 18.93 3.01
CA ASP A 227 -3.21 18.00 2.70
C ASP A 227 -2.69 16.57 2.42
N PRO A 228 -3.11 15.52 3.17
CA PRO A 228 -2.61 14.15 3.02
C PRO A 228 -3.12 13.39 1.77
N ILE A 229 -3.86 14.04 0.88
CA ILE A 229 -4.70 13.42 -0.18
C ILE A 229 -3.93 12.62 -1.25
N LYS A 230 -2.59 12.57 -1.26
CA LYS A 230 -1.85 11.97 -2.38
C LYS A 230 -1.96 10.44 -2.51
N TYR A 231 -2.29 9.70 -1.44
CA TYR A 231 -2.39 8.22 -1.47
C TYR A 231 -3.79 7.69 -1.19
N ASN A 232 -4.81 8.47 -1.54
CA ASN A 232 -6.19 8.08 -1.31
C ASN A 232 -6.56 6.79 -2.06
N TRP A 233 -5.82 6.30 -3.06
CA TRP A 233 -6.15 5.05 -3.76
C TRP A 233 -6.27 3.83 -2.83
N ILE A 234 -5.59 3.80 -1.68
CA ILE A 234 -5.75 2.74 -0.67
C ILE A 234 -7.12 2.83 0.05
N GLN A 235 -7.66 4.04 0.22
CA GLN A 235 -8.97 4.32 0.84
C GLN A 235 -10.12 4.41 -0.18
N THR A 236 -9.96 5.20 -1.25
CA THR A 236 -10.89 5.28 -2.39
C THR A 236 -11.14 3.94 -3.07
N ASP A 237 -10.21 2.99 -3.04
CA ASP A 237 -10.52 1.64 -3.53
C ASP A 237 -11.45 0.87 -2.61
N LYS A 238 -11.54 1.13 -1.29
CA LYS A 238 -12.57 0.45 -0.47
C LYS A 238 -13.97 0.86 -0.92
N GLU A 239 -14.19 2.16 -1.16
CA GLU A 239 -15.48 2.65 -1.66
C GLU A 239 -15.70 2.29 -3.14
N ALA A 240 -14.70 2.39 -4.01
CA ALA A 240 -14.84 2.04 -5.43
C ALA A 240 -14.89 0.53 -5.69
N ILE A 241 -14.29 -0.31 -4.85
CA ILE A 241 -14.44 -1.77 -4.87
C ILE A 241 -15.79 -2.13 -4.29
N LYS A 242 -16.22 -1.50 -3.19
CA LYS A 242 -17.58 -1.68 -2.65
C LYS A 242 -18.63 -1.32 -3.68
N GLU A 243 -18.53 -0.16 -4.33
CA GLU A 243 -19.42 0.28 -5.41
C GLU A 243 -19.43 -0.73 -6.57
N ARG A 244 -18.25 -1.17 -7.06
CA ARG A 244 -18.16 -2.20 -8.11
C ARG A 244 -18.68 -3.58 -7.69
N LEU A 245 -18.71 -3.89 -6.39
CA LEU A 245 -19.25 -5.15 -5.86
C LEU A 245 -20.77 -5.05 -5.63
N GLU A 246 -21.27 -3.90 -5.18
CA GLU A 246 -22.69 -3.57 -5.08
C GLU A 246 -23.34 -3.56 -6.47
N GLU A 247 -22.68 -2.99 -7.49
CA GLU A 247 -23.10 -3.06 -8.90
C GLU A 247 -23.21 -4.51 -9.42
N LYS A 248 -22.42 -5.43 -8.85
CA LYS A 248 -22.48 -6.87 -9.16
C LYS A 248 -23.45 -7.65 -8.27
N GLY A 249 -24.23 -6.96 -7.43
CA GLY A 249 -25.24 -7.56 -6.56
C GLY A 249 -24.68 -8.25 -5.31
N LEU A 250 -23.42 -7.97 -4.94
CA LEU A 250 -22.75 -8.55 -3.77
C LEU A 250 -22.73 -7.54 -2.64
N ASN A 251 -23.40 -7.87 -1.53
CA ASN A 251 -23.52 -6.99 -0.37
C ASN A 251 -22.42 -7.33 0.64
N ILE A 252 -21.43 -6.46 0.82
CA ILE A 252 -20.37 -6.65 1.82
C ILE A 252 -20.46 -5.52 2.85
N THR A 253 -20.83 -5.88 4.08
CA THR A 253 -20.74 -4.98 5.22
C THR A 253 -19.31 -4.98 5.76
N TYR A 254 -18.59 -3.87 5.55
CA TYR A 254 -17.40 -3.57 6.35
C TYR A 254 -17.85 -2.92 7.66
N THR A 255 -17.67 -3.61 8.79
CA THR A 255 -17.71 -2.95 10.09
C THR A 255 -16.49 -2.06 10.20
N THR A 256 -16.73 -0.75 10.18
CA THR A 256 -15.74 0.26 10.56
C THR A 256 -15.86 0.44 12.08
N GLU A 257 -14.84 0.02 12.82
CA GLU A 257 -14.59 0.48 14.20
C GLU A 257 -13.51 1.57 14.19
#